data_AF-A0A554K2J8-F1
#
_entry.id   AF-A0A554K2J8-F1
#
_cell.length_a   1.000
_cell.length_b   1.000
_cell.length_c   1.000
_cell.angle_alpha   90.00
_cell.angle_beta   90.00
_cell.angle_gamma   90.00
#
_symmetry.space_group_name_H-M   'P 1'
#
loop_
_entity.id
_entity.type
_entity.pdbx_description
1 polymer ?
#
loop_
_entity_poly.entity_id
_entity_poly.type
_entity_poly.pdbx_seq_one_letter_code
_entity_poly.pdbx_strand_id
1 'polypeptide(L)'
;MKTTIKGQSYNFCIVANGMRFYIKALHRASSRFSFINNLNTILSEFNINVDDKRVSESQWLIPKKQGGLFFKKAVEFLLSRNSRSYIERKLDEDRECGEWENS
;
A
#
# COMPACT_ATOMS: atom_id res chain seq x y z
N MET A 1 -8.34 -7.02 -10.82
CA MET A 1 -9.06 -5.94 -10.11
C MET A 1 -8.11 -4.77 -9.94
N LYS A 2 -8.59 -3.57 -10.19
CA LYS A 2 -7.83 -2.34 -10.03
C LYS A 2 -8.80 -1.25 -9.59
N THR A 3 -8.40 -0.45 -8.61
CA THR A 3 -9.13 0.77 -8.23
C THR A 3 -8.14 1.83 -7.75
N THR A 4 -8.62 3.06 -7.68
CA THR A 4 -7.86 4.19 -7.16
C THR A 4 -8.69 4.94 -6.14
N ILE A 5 -8.15 5.08 -4.93
CA ILE A 5 -8.74 5.88 -3.87
C ILE A 5 -7.96 7.19 -3.77
N LYS A 6 -8.68 8.30 -3.82
CA LYS A 6 -8.09 9.64 -3.71
C LYS A 6 -7.94 10.00 -2.22
N GLY A 7 -6.72 10.27 -1.80
CA GLY A 7 -6.39 10.88 -0.51
C GLY A 7 -6.22 12.40 -0.64
N GLN A 8 -5.71 13.03 0.41
CA GLN A 8 -5.42 14.45 0.42
C GLN A 8 -4.18 14.72 -0.43
N SER A 9 -3.06 14.10 -0.06
CA SER A 9 -1.75 14.29 -0.68
C SER A 9 -1.39 13.17 -1.67
N TYR A 10 -2.01 11.98 -1.52
CA TYR A 10 -1.69 10.80 -2.31
C TYR A 10 -2.91 10.22 -3.01
N ASN A 11 -2.68 9.58 -4.16
CA ASN A 11 -3.63 8.67 -4.80
C ASN A 11 -3.16 7.23 -4.56
N PHE A 12 -4.04 6.40 -4.00
CA PHE A 12 -3.73 5.00 -3.69
C PHE A 12 -4.31 4.10 -4.77
N CYS A 13 -3.44 3.50 -5.59
CA CYS A 13 -3.81 2.52 -6.59
C CYS A 13 -3.64 1.11 -6.03
N ILE A 14 -4.76 0.39 -5.88
CA ILE A 14 -4.80 -0.97 -5.37
C ILE A 14 -4.99 -1.89 -6.57
N VAL A 15 -4.11 -2.88 -6.71
CA VAL A 15 -4.13 -3.82 -7.84
C VAL A 15 -4.04 -5.25 -7.34
N ALA A 16 -4.94 -6.09 -7.82
CA ALA A 16 -4.86 -7.54 -7.71
C ALA A 16 -5.06 -8.14 -9.11
N ASN A 17 -3.97 -8.56 -9.76
CA ASN A 17 -3.99 -9.09 -11.12
C ASN A 17 -3.24 -10.43 -11.21
N GLY A 18 -3.95 -11.49 -11.61
CA GLY A 18 -3.41 -12.85 -11.61
C GLY A 18 -2.94 -13.25 -10.21
N MET A 19 -1.64 -13.47 -10.07
CA MET A 19 -0.99 -13.78 -8.79
C MET A 19 -0.35 -12.57 -8.10
N ARG A 20 -0.48 -11.36 -8.65
CA ARG A 20 0.18 -10.16 -8.11
C ARG A 20 -0.81 -9.30 -7.34
N PHE A 21 -0.41 -8.88 -6.15
CA PHE A 21 -1.11 -7.87 -5.35
C PHE A 21 -0.16 -6.77 -4.92
N TYR A 22 -0.56 -5.51 -5.12
CA TYR A 22 0.19 -4.36 -4.66
C TYR A 22 -0.70 -3.13 -4.41
N ILE A 23 -0.21 -2.26 -3.55
CA ILE A 23 -0.78 -0.95 -3.26
C ILE A 23 0.30 0.09 -3.56
N LYS A 24 0.00 0.95 -4.54
CA LYS A 24 0.88 2.03 -4.98
C LYS A 24 0.34 3.36 -4.45
N ALA A 25 1.12 4.08 -3.66
CA ALA A 25 0.83 5.45 -3.25
C ALA A 25 1.54 6.44 -4.19
N LEU A 26 0.77 7.26 -4.90
CA LEU A 26 1.27 8.28 -5.83
C LEU A 26 1.07 9.66 -5.23
N HIS A 27 2.17 10.37 -4.92
CA HIS A 27 2.11 11.72 -4.41
C HIS A 27 1.63 12.69 -5.49
N ARG A 28 0.60 13.47 -5.18
CA ARG A 28 -0.10 14.30 -6.18
C ARG A 28 0.74 15.46 -6.69
N ALA A 29 1.54 16.10 -5.83
CA ALA A 29 2.30 17.29 -6.22
C ALA A 29 3.60 16.93 -6.95
N SER A 30 4.32 15.90 -6.50
CA SER A 30 5.63 15.53 -7.07
C SER A 30 5.54 14.44 -8.14
N SER A 31 4.39 13.78 -8.29
CA SER A 31 4.20 12.60 -9.14
C SER A 31 5.11 11.40 -8.80
N ARG A 32 5.85 11.46 -7.69
CA ARG A 32 6.64 10.33 -7.16
C ARG A 32 5.72 9.29 -6.54
N PHE A 33 6.14 8.03 -6.54
CA PHE A 33 5.33 6.95 -5.99
C PHE A 33 6.15 5.95 -5.18
N SER A 34 5.49 5.32 -4.22
CA SER A 34 6.02 4.17 -3.48
C SER A 34 5.01 3.04 -3.48
N PHE A 35 5.51 1.81 -3.40
CA PHE A 35 4.71 0.67 -3.01
C PHE A 35 4.68 0.59 -1.49
N ILE A 36 3.49 0.38 -0.93
CA ILE A 36 3.28 0.48 0.52
C ILE A 36 2.96 -0.86 1.17
N ASN A 37 3.10 -1.96 0.40
CA ASN A 37 2.82 -3.31 0.84
C ASN A 37 3.55 -3.69 2.14
N ASN A 38 4.79 -3.24 2.28
CA ASN A 38 5.68 -3.53 3.40
C ASN A 38 5.54 -2.57 4.58
N LEU A 39 4.67 -1.54 4.51
CA LEU A 39 4.44 -0.69 5.68
C LEU A 39 3.84 -1.53 6.82
N ASN A 40 4.35 -1.37 8.04
CA ASN A 40 3.90 -2.12 9.21
C ASN A 40 2.38 -2.07 9.41
N THR A 41 1.76 -0.93 9.13
CA THR A 41 0.30 -0.76 9.23
C THR A 41 -0.44 -1.61 8.20
N ILE A 42 0.09 -1.70 6.98
CA ILE A 42 -0.45 -2.55 5.92
C ILE A 42 -0.27 -4.00 6.32
N LEU A 43 0.94 -4.42 6.72
CA LEU A 43 1.22 -5.78 7.20
C LEU A 43 0.26 -6.20 8.33
N SER A 44 0.03 -5.32 9.30
CA SER A 44 -0.91 -5.54 10.41
C SER A 44 -2.36 -5.73 9.94
N GLU A 45 -2.85 -4.88 9.03
CA GLU A 45 -4.21 -4.99 8.45
C GLU A 45 -4.42 -6.33 7.70
N PHE A 46 -3.36 -6.82 7.06
CA PHE A 46 -3.36 -8.10 6.35
C PHE A 46 -3.04 -9.30 7.24
N ASN A 47 -2.77 -9.08 8.54
CA ASN A 47 -2.31 -10.09 9.49
C ASN A 47 -1.11 -10.89 8.96
N ILE A 48 -0.13 -10.17 8.41
CA ILE A 48 1.13 -10.72 7.91
C ILE A 48 2.14 -10.71 9.07
N ASN A 49 2.74 -11.87 9.32
CA ASN A 49 3.79 -11.99 10.32
C ASN A 49 5.05 -11.23 9.85
N VAL A 50 5.79 -10.62 10.79
CA VAL A 50 7.07 -9.96 10.55
C VAL A 50 8.13 -10.87 9.94
N ASP A 51 8.04 -12.18 10.19
CA ASP A 51 8.95 -13.19 9.62
C ASP A 51 8.52 -13.65 8.21
N ASP A 52 7.40 -13.15 7.68
CA ASP A 52 6.94 -13.52 6.35
C ASP A 52 7.80 -12.84 5.28
N LYS A 53 8.25 -13.61 4.29
CA LYS A 53 9.03 -13.10 3.13
C LYS A 53 8.37 -11.90 2.42
N ARG A 54 7.06 -11.74 2.54
CA ARG A 54 6.31 -10.61 1.96
C ARG A 54 6.64 -9.26 2.60
N VAL A 55 7.24 -9.26 3.79
CA VAL A 55 7.66 -8.04 4.49
C VAL A 55 8.76 -7.31 3.72
N SER A 56 9.67 -8.02 3.04
CA SER A 56 10.73 -7.41 2.22
C SER A 56 10.30 -7.09 0.79
N GLU A 57 9.04 -7.36 0.42
CA GLU A 57 8.59 -7.31 -0.97
C GLU A 57 7.67 -6.11 -1.22
N SER A 58 8.00 -5.30 -2.23
CA SER A 58 7.14 -4.20 -2.70
C SER A 58 5.84 -4.70 -3.34
N GLN A 59 5.81 -5.96 -3.79
CA GLN A 59 4.65 -6.59 -4.42
C GLN A 59 4.52 -8.03 -3.95
N TRP A 60 3.29 -8.48 -3.68
CA TRP A 60 3.08 -9.82 -3.17
C TRP A 60 2.62 -10.78 -4.27
N LEU A 61 3.30 -11.93 -4.34
CA LEU A 61 2.87 -13.06 -5.13
C LEU A 61 1.94 -13.95 -4.29
N ILE A 62 0.64 -13.86 -4.56
CA ILE A 62 -0.41 -14.57 -3.81
C ILE A 62 -1.44 -15.22 -4.75
N PRO A 63 -2.07 -16.33 -4.35
CA PRO A 63 -3.13 -16.96 -5.13
C PRO A 63 -4.29 -15.99 -5.44
N LYS A 64 -4.93 -16.15 -6.59
CA LYS A 64 -6.03 -15.28 -7.05
C LYS A 64 -7.14 -15.08 -6.01
N LYS A 65 -7.51 -16.15 -5.27
CA LYS A 65 -8.50 -16.07 -4.18
C LYS A 65 -8.04 -15.13 -3.06
N GLN A 66 -6.79 -15.25 -2.62
CA GLN A 66 -6.20 -14.38 -1.60
C GLN A 66 -6.03 -12.95 -2.11
N GLY A 67 -5.65 -12.76 -3.38
CA GLY A 67 -5.59 -11.45 -4.02
C GLY A 67 -6.93 -10.72 -4.02
N GLY A 68 -8.04 -11.44 -4.18
CA GLY A 68 -9.38 -10.87 -4.04
C GLY A 68 -9.73 -10.43 -2.63
N LEU A 69 -9.37 -11.24 -1.62
CA LEU A 69 -9.55 -10.87 -0.22
C LEU A 69 -8.72 -9.62 0.13
N PHE A 70 -7.46 -9.61 -0.28
CA PHE A 70 -6.54 -8.51 0.05
C PHE A 70 -6.95 -7.21 -0.66
N PHE A 71 -7.43 -7.31 -1.90
CA PHE A 71 -8.00 -6.17 -2.61
C PHE A 71 -9.16 -5.55 -1.84
N LYS A 72 -10.11 -6.36 -1.37
CA LYS A 72 -11.27 -5.85 -0.61
C LYS A 72 -10.84 -5.18 0.69
N LYS A 73 -9.99 -5.83 1.48
CA LYS A 73 -9.42 -5.27 2.72
C LYS A 73 -8.69 -3.95 2.48
N ALA A 74 -7.82 -3.90 1.47
CA ALA A 74 -7.10 -2.67 1.11
C ALA A 74 -8.07 -1.53 0.78
N VAL A 75 -9.13 -1.83 0.03
CA VAL A 75 -10.15 -0.85 -0.32
C VAL A 75 -10.90 -0.37 0.91
N GLU A 76 -11.39 -1.28 1.76
CA GLU A 76 -12.10 -0.94 3.00
C GLU A 76 -11.24 -0.09 3.93
N PHE A 77 -9.99 -0.51 4.16
CA PHE A 77 -9.01 0.23 4.95
C PHE A 77 -8.77 1.63 4.39
N LEU A 78 -8.49 1.76 3.09
CA LEU A 78 -8.22 3.05 2.45
C LEU A 78 -9.48 3.88 2.20
N LEU A 79 -10.70 3.36 2.32
CA LEU A 79 -11.92 4.19 2.28
C LEU A 79 -12.08 4.97 3.59
N SER A 80 -11.62 4.42 4.72
CA SER A 80 -11.59 5.11 6.00
C SER A 80 -10.73 6.38 5.93
N ARG A 81 -11.29 7.52 6.36
CA ARG A 81 -10.57 8.79 6.41
C ARG A 81 -9.40 8.72 7.39
N ASN A 82 -9.62 8.14 8.57
CA ASN A 82 -8.61 8.06 9.62
C ASN A 82 -7.41 7.21 9.17
N SER A 83 -7.68 6.05 8.56
CA SER A 83 -6.65 5.17 8.02
C SER A 83 -5.85 5.83 6.90
N ARG A 84 -6.53 6.54 5.99
CA ARG A 84 -5.85 7.31 4.94
C ARG A 84 -4.96 8.40 5.51
N SER A 85 -5.48 9.25 6.38
CA SER A 85 -4.70 10.34 6.97
C SER A 85 -3.49 9.82 7.74
N TYR A 86 -3.63 8.67 8.42
CA TYR A 86 -2.52 8.01 9.08
C TYR A 86 -1.43 7.57 8.08
N ILE A 87 -1.80 6.88 6.99
CA ILE A 87 -0.85 6.42 5.97
C ILE A 87 -0.19 7.59 5.25
N GLU A 88 -0.94 8.63 4.89
CA GLU A 88 -0.36 9.81 4.24
C GLU A 88 0.68 10.48 5.14
N ARG A 89 0.39 10.63 6.44
CA ARG A 89 1.37 11.14 7.40
C ARG A 89 2.61 10.25 7.48
N LYS A 90 2.46 8.94 7.50
CA LYS A 90 3.60 8.01 7.50
C LYS A 90 4.45 8.11 6.23
N LEU A 91 3.81 8.25 5.07
CA LEU A 91 4.52 8.44 3.81
C LEU A 91 5.27 9.78 3.75
N ASP A 92 4.72 10.82 4.37
CA ASP A 92 5.38 12.12 4.48
C ASP A 92 6.55 12.06 5.47
N GLU A 93 6.40 11.39 6.62
CA GLU A 93 7.49 11.11 7.57
C GLU A 93 8.65 10.35 6.88
N ASP A 94 8.35 9.26 6.17
CA ASP A 94 9.35 8.47 5.42
C ASP A 94 10.04 9.30 4.32
N ARG A 95 9.31 10.26 3.73
CA ARG A 95 9.83 11.17 2.70
C ARG A 95 10.76 12.24 3.28
N GLU A 96 10.45 12.77 4.46
CA GLU A 96 11.27 13.75 5.18
C GLU A 96 12.58 13.12 5.68
N CYS A 97 12.54 11.85 6.09
CA CYS A 97 13.71 11.10 6.54
C CYS A 97 14.66 10.65 5.41
N GLY A 98 14.31 10.88 4.14
CA GLY A 98 15.16 10.52 3.00
C GLY A 98 15.24 9.01 2.72
N GLU A 99 14.41 8.18 3.36
CA GLU A 99 14.40 6.72 3.19
C GLU A 99 13.68 6.24 1.91
N TRP A 100 13.45 7.16 0.96
CA TRP A 100 13.07 6.74 -0.38
C TRP A 100 14.34 6.28 -1.10
N GLU A 101 14.50 4.96 -1.21
CA GLU A 101 15.43 4.36 -2.17
C GLU A 101 15.31 5.09 -3.50
N ASN A 102 16.39 5.78 -3.87
CA ASN A 102 16.62 6.20 -5.23
C ASN A 102 16.56 4.94 -6.09
N SER A 103 15.59 4.90 -7.01
CA SER A 103 15.72 4.16 -8.26
C SER A 103 15.69 5.14 -9.40
#